data_AF-A0A4Q3V505-F1
#
_entry.id   AF-A0A4Q3V505-F1
#
_cell.length_a   1.000
_cell.length_b   1.000
_cell.length_c   1.000
_cell.angle_alpha   90.00
_cell.angle_beta   90.00
_cell.angle_gamma   90.00
#
_symmetry.space_group_name_H-M   'P 1'
#
loop_
_entity.id
_entity.type
_entity.pdbx_description
1 polymer ?
#
loop_
_entity_poly.entity_id
_entity_poly.type
_entity_poly.pdbx_seq_one_letter_code
_entity_poly.pdbx_strand_id
1 'polypeptide(L)'
;MPLDRPLSTLESTALGIISKRGPCLAHAVVMEFAGSQTLAYRSGAGSIYPLLKRLTDAGLLRCEGREYSLTEAGRFALREWLLPSSGGLEVSSNLDALRSRTYFLKLLEPFEVGEFIDRALEGLARLLLSSQAAMQGYRDSGDRFSELAMLGAVRETEARIAWLEEVKEAKLGFTIPVDAAGPTLPA
;
A
#
# COMPACT_ATOMS: atom_id res chain seq x y z
N MET A 1 1.75 22.10 19.41
CA MET A 1 0.41 22.58 18.98
C MET A 1 -0.39 21.33 18.62
N PRO A 2 -1.61 21.13 19.15
CA PRO A 2 -2.42 19.96 18.76
C PRO A 2 -2.66 19.99 17.24
N LEU A 3 -2.81 18.82 16.63
CA LEU A 3 -3.07 18.73 15.19
C LEU A 3 -4.50 19.21 14.91
N ASP A 4 -4.67 20.19 14.03
CA ASP A 4 -5.98 20.75 13.64
C ASP A 4 -6.82 19.81 12.73
N ARG A 5 -6.33 18.59 12.50
CA ARG A 5 -6.97 17.57 11.66
C ARG A 5 -6.75 16.17 12.23
N PRO A 6 -7.59 15.19 11.85
CA PRO A 6 -7.32 13.78 12.13
C PRO A 6 -5.93 13.36 11.63
N LEU A 7 -5.33 12.40 12.33
CA LEU A 7 -4.08 11.79 11.90
C LEU A 7 -4.24 11.20 10.50
N SER A 8 -3.24 11.46 9.66
CA SER A 8 -3.12 10.75 8.39
C SER A 8 -2.71 9.31 8.64
N THR A 9 -2.98 8.43 7.68
CA THR A 9 -2.57 7.02 7.75
C THR A 9 -1.07 6.89 8.05
N LEU A 10 -0.21 7.71 7.42
CA LEU A 10 1.23 7.70 7.65
C LEU A 10 1.60 8.08 9.09
N GLU A 11 0.95 9.10 9.65
CA GLU A 11 1.13 9.52 11.05
C GLU A 11 0.71 8.41 12.02
N SER A 12 -0.47 7.82 11.80
CA SER A 12 -0.98 6.72 12.62
C SER A 12 -0.11 5.47 12.52
N THR A 13 0.38 5.12 11.32
CA THR A 13 1.30 3.99 11.14
C THR A 13 2.62 4.22 11.90
N ALA A 14 3.18 5.43 11.87
CA ALA A 14 4.40 5.74 12.62
C ALA A 14 4.20 5.58 14.14
N LEU A 15 3.05 6.04 14.67
CA LEU A 15 2.69 5.80 16.07
C LEU A 15 2.53 4.29 16.36
N GLY A 16 1.89 3.54 15.48
CA GLY A 16 1.74 2.08 15.61
C GLY A 16 3.08 1.34 15.67
N ILE A 17 4.03 1.72 14.82
CA ILE A 17 5.38 1.13 14.78
C ILE A 17 6.12 1.37 16.11
N ILE A 18 6.12 2.61 16.59
CA ILE A 18 6.77 2.96 17.87
C ILE A 18 6.05 2.26 19.04
N SER A 19 4.71 2.18 18.99
CA SER A 19 3.94 1.46 20.02
C SER A 19 4.29 -0.02 20.08
N LYS A 20 4.50 -0.66 18.93
CA LYS A 20 4.85 -2.09 18.82
C LYS A 20 6.29 -2.37 19.26
N ARG A 21 7.22 -1.48 18.92
CA ARG A 21 8.66 -1.65 19.23
C ARG A 21 9.04 -1.19 20.64
N GLY A 22 8.24 -0.33 21.27
CA GLY A 22 8.66 0.41 22.45
C GLY A 22 9.59 1.59 22.09
N PRO A 23 10.26 2.20 23.08
CA PRO A 23 11.24 3.26 22.85
C PRO A 23 12.25 2.85 21.78
N CYS A 24 12.35 3.63 20.70
CA CYS A 24 13.23 3.28 19.59
C CYS A 24 13.81 4.50 18.87
N LEU A 25 14.95 4.30 18.23
CA LEU A 25 15.60 5.32 17.43
C LEU A 25 14.81 5.58 16.14
N ALA A 26 14.86 6.82 15.64
CA ALA A 26 14.22 7.18 14.37
C ALA A 26 14.65 6.28 13.19
N HIS A 27 15.91 5.79 13.19
CA HIS A 27 16.39 4.87 12.16
C HIS A 27 15.55 3.57 12.11
N ALA A 28 15.08 3.06 13.25
CA ALA A 28 14.27 1.84 13.30
C ALA A 28 12.91 2.05 12.61
N VAL A 29 12.31 3.22 12.80
CA VAL A 29 11.07 3.62 12.13
C VAL A 29 11.29 3.76 10.61
N VAL A 30 12.40 4.39 10.20
CA VAL A 30 12.77 4.50 8.78
C VAL A 30 12.92 3.12 8.14
N MET A 31 13.60 2.19 8.81
CA MET A 31 13.80 0.83 8.29
C MET A 31 12.49 0.06 8.14
N GLU A 32 11.54 0.23 9.06
CA GLU A 32 10.23 -0.38 8.97
C GLU A 32 9.46 0.10 7.73
N PHE A 33 9.43 1.42 7.50
CA PHE A 33 8.76 2.00 6.34
C PHE A 33 9.47 1.67 5.02
N ALA A 34 10.80 1.66 5.01
CA ALA A 34 11.59 1.29 3.83
C ALA A 34 11.40 -0.17 3.44
N GLY A 35 11.22 -1.05 4.44
CA GLY A 35 10.96 -2.48 4.25
C GLY A 35 9.53 -2.81 3.77
N SER A 36 8.61 -1.85 3.78
CA SER A 36 7.22 -2.09 3.37
C SER A 36 7.11 -2.45 1.89
N GLN A 37 6.36 -3.52 1.59
CA GLN A 37 6.04 -3.92 0.22
C GLN A 37 4.90 -3.10 -0.39
N THR A 38 4.14 -2.40 0.44
CA THR A 38 3.04 -1.55 -0.03
C THR A 38 3.56 -0.15 -0.36
N LEU A 39 3.54 0.21 -1.64
CA LEU A 39 4.08 1.49 -2.14
C LEU A 39 3.53 2.72 -1.42
N ALA A 40 2.22 2.72 -1.08
CA ALA A 40 1.59 3.82 -0.35
C ALA A 40 2.19 4.07 1.05
N TYR A 41 2.81 3.04 1.63
CA TYR A 41 3.47 3.09 2.93
C TYR A 41 4.99 3.14 2.80
N ARG A 42 5.55 2.91 1.60
CA ARG A 42 7.00 2.98 1.42
C ARG A 42 7.46 4.43 1.48
N SER A 43 8.01 4.80 2.62
CA SER A 43 8.51 6.14 2.92
C SER A 43 9.98 6.09 3.29
N GLY A 44 10.78 6.97 2.69
CA GLY A 44 12.21 7.08 2.96
C GLY A 44 12.53 8.04 4.11
N ALA A 45 13.81 8.11 4.48
CA ALA A 45 14.32 9.03 5.50
C ALA A 45 13.82 10.48 5.34
N GLY A 46 13.70 10.96 4.08
CA GLY A 46 13.27 12.32 3.76
C GLY A 46 11.88 12.70 4.25
N SER A 47 10.97 11.74 4.46
CA SER A 47 9.62 12.01 4.99
C SER A 47 9.47 11.62 6.46
N ILE A 48 10.21 10.62 6.95
CA ILE A 48 10.05 10.09 8.30
C ILE A 48 10.65 11.01 9.38
N TYR A 49 11.84 11.59 9.19
CA TYR A 49 12.39 12.49 10.21
C TYR A 49 11.53 13.75 10.45
N PRO A 50 11.07 14.47 9.41
CA PRO A 50 10.13 15.58 9.59
C PRO A 50 8.81 15.13 10.22
N LEU A 51 8.32 13.93 9.87
CA LEU A 51 7.12 13.35 10.47
C LEU A 51 7.27 13.14 11.98
N LEU A 52 8.35 12.48 12.42
CA LEU A 52 8.62 12.25 13.84
C LEU A 52 8.72 13.56 14.61
N LYS A 53 9.41 14.57 14.03
CA LYS A 53 9.48 15.90 14.62
C LYS A 53 8.09 16.51 14.82
N ARG A 54 7.22 16.48 13.79
CA ARG A 54 5.85 17.02 13.89
C ARG A 54 5.03 16.31 14.97
N LEU A 55 5.15 14.98 15.08
CA LEU A 55 4.45 14.20 16.10
C LEU A 55 4.96 14.53 17.51
N THR A 56 6.26 14.84 17.68
CA THR A 56 6.82 15.35 18.93
C THR A 56 6.35 16.76 19.24
N ASP A 57 6.35 17.68 18.26
CA ASP A 57 5.87 19.06 18.41
C ASP A 57 4.36 19.11 18.73
N ALA A 58 3.61 18.08 18.31
CA ALA A 58 2.20 17.86 18.62
C ALA A 58 1.97 17.20 19.99
N GLY A 59 3.03 16.80 20.70
CA GLY A 59 2.94 16.15 22.00
C GLY A 59 2.47 14.69 21.95
N LEU A 60 2.43 14.07 20.77
CA LEU A 60 2.03 12.66 20.59
C LEU A 60 3.20 11.70 20.81
N LEU A 61 4.42 12.16 20.54
CA LEU A 61 5.65 11.46 20.85
C LEU A 61 6.48 12.24 21.85
N ARG A 62 7.25 11.51 22.66
CA ARG A 62 8.36 12.05 23.44
C ARG A 62 9.66 11.56 22.84
N CYS A 63 10.66 12.43 22.78
CA CYS A 63 12.03 12.07 22.45
C CYS A 63 12.92 12.27 23.68
N GLU A 64 13.48 11.19 24.21
CA GLU A 64 14.46 11.23 25.31
C GLU A 64 15.83 10.81 24.75
N GLY A 65 16.79 11.74 24.73
CA GLY A 65 18.06 11.55 24.04
C GLY A 65 17.88 11.40 22.53
N ARG A 66 17.78 10.16 22.04
CA ARG A 66 17.53 9.82 20.62
C ARG A 66 16.37 8.84 20.41
N GLU A 67 15.74 8.40 21.49
CA GLU A 67 14.69 7.39 21.46
C GLU A 67 13.31 8.06 21.51
N TYR A 68 12.45 7.61 20.61
CA TYR A 68 11.06 8.05 20.51
C TYR A 68 10.15 7.04 21.21
N SER A 69 9.22 7.56 22.02
CA SER A 69 8.17 6.78 22.68
C SER A 69 6.83 7.50 22.60
N LEU A 70 5.73 6.76 22.73
CA LEU A 70 4.39 7.36 22.74
C LEU A 70 4.13 8.06 24.09
N THR A 71 3.57 9.27 24.01
CA THR A 71 2.92 9.90 25.17
C THR A 71 1.54 9.28 25.41
N GLU A 72 0.88 9.66 26.50
CA GLU A 72 -0.53 9.28 26.72
C GLU A 72 -1.44 9.83 25.61
N ALA A 73 -1.22 11.08 25.19
CA ALA A 73 -1.94 11.67 24.07
C ALA A 73 -1.68 10.90 22.76
N GLY A 74 -0.45 10.44 22.52
CA GLY A 74 -0.12 9.59 21.38
C GLY A 74 -0.84 8.24 21.39
N ARG A 75 -0.91 7.59 22.56
CA ARG A 75 -1.68 6.34 22.73
C ARG A 75 -3.17 6.56 22.48
N PHE A 76 -3.73 7.63 23.03
CA PHE A 76 -5.12 7.98 22.82
C PHE A 76 -5.41 8.24 21.34
N ALA A 77 -4.59 9.06 20.67
CA ALA A 77 -4.77 9.37 19.25
C ALA A 77 -4.65 8.13 18.35
N LEU A 78 -3.70 7.23 18.65
CA LEU A 78 -3.59 5.95 17.94
C LEU A 78 -4.82 5.07 18.16
N ARG A 79 -5.32 4.99 19.41
CA ARG A 79 -6.52 4.23 19.74
C ARG A 79 -7.74 4.75 18.99
N GLU A 80 -7.96 6.07 18.99
CA GLU A 80 -9.07 6.69 18.27
C GLU A 80 -9.02 6.36 16.77
N TRP A 81 -7.82 6.36 16.17
CA TRP A 81 -7.66 6.00 14.76
C TRP A 81 -7.94 4.51 14.47
N LEU A 82 -7.71 3.61 15.43
CA LEU A 82 -8.01 2.17 15.28
C LEU A 82 -9.50 1.86 15.40
N LEU A 83 -10.29 2.74 16.01
CA LEU A 83 -11.73 2.55 16.14
C LEU A 83 -12.41 2.88 14.81
N PRO A 84 -13.47 2.15 14.43
CA PRO A 84 -14.18 2.38 13.17
C PRO A 84 -14.59 3.84 13.03
N SER A 85 -14.20 4.46 11.92
CA SER A 85 -14.65 5.79 11.59
C SER A 85 -15.96 5.72 10.80
N SER A 86 -16.85 6.71 10.94
CA SER A 86 -18.07 6.80 10.13
C SER A 86 -17.81 7.17 8.67
N GLY A 87 -16.54 7.30 8.27
CA GLY A 87 -16.12 7.63 6.91
C GLY A 87 -16.02 6.38 6.05
N GLY A 88 -16.80 6.29 4.97
CA GLY A 88 -16.85 5.13 4.06
C GLY A 88 -15.58 4.79 3.28
N LEU A 89 -14.42 5.40 3.61
CA LEU A 89 -13.13 5.08 3.01
C LEU A 89 -12.71 3.63 3.28
N GLU A 90 -13.08 3.08 4.44
CA GLU A 90 -12.81 1.69 4.84
C GLU A 90 -13.58 0.66 3.99
N VAL A 91 -14.62 1.09 3.27
CA VAL A 91 -15.53 0.23 2.48
C VAL A 91 -15.36 0.44 0.96
N SER A 92 -14.37 1.24 0.55
CA SER A 92 -14.08 1.49 -0.87
C SER A 92 -13.07 0.49 -1.43
N SER A 93 -13.11 0.26 -2.74
CA SER A 93 -12.03 -0.43 -3.44
C SER A 93 -10.73 0.37 -3.38
N ASN A 94 -9.59 -0.32 -3.27
CA ASN A 94 -8.27 0.29 -3.28
C ASN A 94 -7.99 1.06 -4.58
N LEU A 95 -7.14 2.07 -4.48
CA LEU A 95 -6.58 2.74 -5.64
C LEU A 95 -5.59 1.79 -6.34
N ASP A 96 -6.08 1.05 -7.34
CA ASP A 96 -5.28 0.10 -8.11
C ASP A 96 -4.93 0.68 -9.50
N ALA A 97 -3.67 1.09 -9.65
CA ALA A 97 -3.15 1.63 -10.91
C ALA A 97 -3.20 0.62 -12.06
N LEU A 98 -3.10 -0.69 -11.77
CA LEU A 98 -3.20 -1.74 -12.78
C LEU A 98 -4.62 -1.77 -13.34
N ARG A 99 -5.63 -1.81 -12.46
CA ARG A 99 -7.05 -1.70 -12.83
C ARG A 99 -7.34 -0.43 -13.60
N SER A 100 -6.84 0.72 -13.15
CA SER A 100 -7.01 1.99 -13.86
C SER A 100 -6.44 1.95 -15.28
N ARG A 101 -5.27 1.33 -15.48
CA ARG A 101 -4.65 1.20 -16.81
C ARG A 101 -5.38 0.21 -17.71
N THR A 102 -5.96 -0.86 -17.13
CA THR A 102 -6.71 -1.87 -17.90
C THR A 102 -7.88 -1.28 -18.69
N TYR A 103 -8.55 -0.23 -18.17
CA TYR A 103 -9.62 0.49 -18.89
C TYR A 103 -9.16 1.08 -20.24
N PHE A 104 -7.86 1.29 -20.43
CA PHE A 104 -7.30 2.00 -21.59
C PHE A 104 -6.46 1.11 -22.51
N LEU A 105 -6.44 -0.22 -22.30
CA LEU A 105 -5.62 -1.13 -23.11
C LEU A 105 -6.01 -1.16 -24.59
N LYS A 106 -7.23 -0.73 -24.94
CA LYS A 106 -7.67 -0.57 -26.34
C LYS A 106 -6.84 0.44 -27.15
N LEU A 107 -5.98 1.22 -26.49
CA LEU A 107 -5.06 2.16 -27.14
C LEU A 107 -3.72 1.51 -27.55
N LEU A 108 -3.49 0.25 -27.18
CA LEU A 108 -2.26 -0.48 -27.43
C LEU A 108 -2.46 -1.54 -28.51
N GLU A 109 -1.38 -1.87 -29.21
CA GLU A 109 -1.35 -2.99 -30.14
C GLU A 109 -1.48 -4.33 -29.41
N PRO A 110 -1.99 -5.39 -30.06
CA PRO A 110 -2.18 -6.68 -29.42
C PRO A 110 -0.93 -7.23 -28.75
N PHE A 111 0.26 -7.09 -29.35
CA PHE A 111 1.49 -7.58 -28.73
C PHE A 111 1.84 -6.78 -27.45
N GLU A 112 1.65 -5.46 -27.45
CA GLU A 112 1.90 -4.58 -26.30
C GLU A 112 0.96 -4.88 -25.13
N VAL A 113 -0.31 -5.20 -25.42
CA VAL A 113 -1.25 -5.68 -24.40
C VAL A 113 -0.75 -6.99 -23.78
N GLY A 114 -0.15 -7.87 -24.60
CA GLY A 114 0.44 -9.13 -24.11
C GLY A 114 1.59 -8.87 -23.14
N GLU A 115 2.57 -8.07 -23.57
CA GLU A 115 3.70 -7.69 -22.71
C GLU A 115 3.25 -6.98 -21.42
N PHE A 116 2.22 -6.13 -21.49
CA PHE A 116 1.66 -5.45 -20.33
C PHE A 116 1.13 -6.45 -19.30
N ILE A 117 0.31 -7.40 -19.75
CA ILE A 117 -0.30 -8.42 -18.88
C ILE A 117 0.79 -9.31 -18.29
N ASP A 118 1.71 -9.82 -19.10
CA ASP A 118 2.76 -10.73 -18.65
C ASP A 118 3.67 -10.06 -17.60
N ARG A 119 4.10 -8.82 -17.83
CA ARG A 119 4.90 -8.06 -16.84
C ARG A 119 4.12 -7.80 -15.56
N ALA A 120 2.82 -7.55 -15.66
CA ALA A 120 1.98 -7.33 -14.48
C ALA A 120 1.80 -8.63 -13.67
N LEU A 121 1.55 -9.77 -14.32
CA LEU A 121 1.49 -11.09 -13.69
C LEU A 121 2.81 -11.45 -13.01
N GLU A 122 3.95 -11.24 -13.67
CA GLU A 122 5.27 -11.45 -13.07
C GLU A 122 5.50 -10.57 -11.81
N GLY A 123 5.09 -9.31 -11.88
CA GLY A 123 5.17 -8.38 -10.76
C GLY A 123 4.32 -8.83 -9.57
N LEU A 124 3.09 -9.25 -9.83
CA LEU A 124 2.18 -9.77 -8.81
C LEU A 124 2.65 -11.10 -8.23
N ALA A 125 3.22 -12.00 -9.04
CA ALA A 125 3.79 -13.25 -8.55
C ALA A 125 4.95 -13.01 -7.59
N ARG A 126 5.85 -12.06 -7.90
CA ARG A 126 6.92 -11.64 -6.98
C ARG A 126 6.37 -11.03 -5.70
N LEU A 127 5.34 -10.18 -5.81
CA LEU A 127 4.68 -9.60 -4.64
C LEU A 127 4.05 -10.69 -3.76
N LEU A 128 3.33 -11.64 -4.35
CA LEU A 128 2.67 -12.74 -3.65
C LEU A 128 3.68 -13.56 -2.84
N LEU A 129 4.80 -13.95 -3.46
CA LEU A 129 5.87 -14.68 -2.77
C LEU A 129 6.42 -13.88 -1.59
N SER A 130 6.67 -12.58 -1.77
CA SER A 130 7.19 -11.72 -0.69
C SER A 130 6.18 -11.54 0.45
N SER A 131 4.89 -11.41 0.14
CA SER A 131 3.82 -11.28 1.13
C SER A 131 3.61 -12.59 1.90
N GLN A 132 3.68 -13.73 1.21
CA GLN A 132 3.62 -15.05 1.86
C GLN A 132 4.81 -15.26 2.81
N ALA A 133 6.03 -14.89 2.40
CA ALA A 133 7.21 -14.95 3.26
C ALA A 133 7.07 -14.03 4.49
N ALA A 134 6.59 -12.81 4.32
CA ALA A 134 6.34 -11.88 5.44
C ALA A 134 5.26 -12.41 6.39
N MET A 135 4.16 -12.95 5.85
CA MET A 135 3.09 -13.57 6.63
C MET A 135 3.62 -14.75 7.47
N GLN A 136 4.49 -15.58 6.88
CA GLN A 136 5.11 -16.67 7.61
C GLN A 136 6.01 -16.15 8.74
N GLY A 137 6.79 -15.10 8.50
CA GLY A 137 7.57 -14.44 9.55
C GLY A 137 6.71 -13.96 10.74
N TYR A 138 5.53 -13.42 10.48
CA TYR A 138 4.59 -13.03 11.54
C TYR A 138 3.96 -14.22 12.28
N ARG A 139 3.70 -15.33 11.59
CA ARG A 139 3.27 -16.59 12.24
C ARG A 139 4.34 -17.09 13.19
N ASP A 140 5.57 -17.15 12.72
CA ASP A 140 6.69 -17.69 13.48
C ASP A 140 6.99 -16.82 14.72
N SER A 141 6.75 -15.50 14.64
CA SER A 141 6.88 -14.59 15.78
C SER A 141 5.66 -14.57 16.71
N GLY A 142 4.55 -15.23 16.36
CA GLY A 142 3.29 -15.19 17.12
C GLY A 142 2.51 -13.87 17.01
N ASP A 143 2.87 -13.00 16.05
CA ASP A 143 2.20 -11.71 15.84
C ASP A 143 0.94 -11.87 15.00
N ARG A 144 -0.14 -12.29 15.67
CA ARG A 144 -1.39 -12.69 15.01
C ARG A 144 -2.04 -11.56 14.21
N PHE A 145 -1.98 -10.32 14.69
CA PHE A 145 -2.59 -9.20 13.96
C PHE A 145 -1.78 -8.80 12.72
N SER A 146 -0.45 -8.84 12.79
CA SER A 146 0.38 -8.60 11.61
C SER A 146 0.23 -9.72 10.58
N GLU A 147 0.09 -10.97 11.02
CA GLU A 147 -0.25 -12.09 10.15
C GLU A 147 -1.57 -11.86 9.42
N LEU A 148 -2.65 -11.51 10.15
CA LEU A 148 -3.97 -11.30 9.55
C LEU A 148 -3.98 -10.09 8.61
N ALA A 149 -3.27 -9.01 8.95
CA ALA A 149 -3.10 -7.87 8.06
C ALA A 149 -2.39 -8.28 6.75
N MET A 150 -1.32 -9.08 6.85
CA MET A 150 -0.60 -9.57 5.68
C MET A 150 -1.40 -10.59 4.87
N LEU A 151 -2.25 -11.40 5.51
CA LEU A 151 -3.18 -12.29 4.83
C LEU A 151 -4.13 -11.49 3.91
N GLY A 152 -4.58 -10.31 4.33
CA GLY A 152 -5.35 -9.41 3.47
C GLY A 152 -4.61 -9.05 2.17
N ALA A 153 -3.33 -8.67 2.28
CA ALA A 153 -2.49 -8.37 1.12
C ALA A 153 -2.25 -9.59 0.21
N VAL A 154 -2.07 -10.79 0.80
CA VAL A 154 -1.97 -12.05 0.05
C VAL A 154 -3.26 -12.29 -0.75
N ARG A 155 -4.42 -12.20 -0.12
CA ARG A 155 -5.72 -12.41 -0.77
C ARG A 155 -5.99 -11.40 -1.88
N GLU A 156 -5.68 -10.14 -1.65
CA GLU A 156 -5.80 -9.10 -2.67
C GLU A 156 -4.89 -9.40 -3.88
N THR A 157 -3.65 -9.86 -3.63
CA THR A 157 -2.70 -10.17 -4.71
C THR A 157 -3.15 -11.41 -5.50
N GLU A 158 -3.64 -12.47 -4.83
CA GLU A 158 -4.23 -13.65 -5.47
C GLU A 158 -5.40 -13.27 -6.39
N ALA A 159 -6.31 -12.43 -5.89
CA ALA A 159 -7.46 -11.96 -6.67
C ALA A 159 -7.03 -11.14 -7.90
N ARG A 160 -5.99 -10.30 -7.76
CA ARG A 160 -5.45 -9.51 -8.88
C ARG A 160 -4.78 -10.38 -9.95
N ILE A 161 -4.10 -11.45 -9.54
CA ILE A 161 -3.53 -12.44 -10.47
C ILE A 161 -4.66 -13.14 -11.24
N ALA A 162 -5.65 -13.67 -10.51
CA ALA A 162 -6.79 -14.36 -11.14
C ALA A 162 -7.51 -13.44 -12.14
N TRP A 163 -7.79 -12.20 -11.75
CA TRP A 163 -8.40 -11.22 -12.64
C TRP A 163 -7.56 -10.92 -13.89
N LEU A 164 -6.22 -10.82 -13.77
CA LEU A 164 -5.38 -10.60 -14.95
C LEU A 164 -5.33 -11.80 -15.90
N GLU A 165 -5.40 -13.02 -15.36
CA GLU A 165 -5.53 -14.23 -16.20
C GLU A 165 -6.86 -14.21 -16.95
N GLU A 166 -7.97 -13.81 -16.31
CA GLU A 166 -9.25 -13.61 -17.00
C GLU A 166 -9.15 -12.55 -18.12
N VAL A 167 -8.45 -11.44 -17.87
CA VAL A 167 -8.18 -10.40 -18.90
C VAL A 167 -7.35 -10.97 -20.05
N LYS A 168 -6.36 -11.83 -19.75
CA LYS A 168 -5.52 -12.49 -20.74
C LYS A 168 -6.33 -13.44 -21.62
N GLU A 169 -7.21 -14.24 -21.02
CA GLU A 169 -8.10 -15.16 -21.73
C GLU A 169 -9.12 -14.40 -22.58
N ALA A 170 -9.74 -13.34 -22.05
CA ALA A 170 -10.70 -12.53 -22.79
C ALA A 170 -10.09 -11.89 -24.05
N LYS A 171 -8.81 -11.49 -23.99
CA LYS A 171 -8.06 -10.99 -25.16
C LYS A 171 -7.91 -12.06 -26.25
N LEU A 172 -7.70 -13.33 -25.88
CA LEU A 172 -7.59 -14.43 -26.85
C LEU A 172 -8.91 -14.69 -27.60
N GLY A 173 -10.04 -14.20 -27.08
CA GLY A 173 -11.34 -14.22 -27.74
C GLY A 173 -11.69 -12.97 -28.57
N PHE A 174 -10.86 -11.91 -28.53
CA PHE A 174 -11.15 -10.64 -29.21
C PHE A 174 -10.28 -10.49 -30.46
N THR A 175 -10.78 -10.93 -31.61
CA THR A 175 -10.21 -10.54 -32.90
C THR A 175 -10.55 -9.07 -33.13
N ILE A 176 -9.54 -8.18 -33.10
CA ILE A 176 -9.74 -6.79 -33.54
C ILE A 176 -10.14 -6.86 -35.01
N PRO A 177 -11.29 -6.27 -35.43
CA PRO A 177 -11.59 -6.12 -36.84
C PRO A 177 -10.52 -5.23 -37.45
N VAL A 178 -9.63 -5.83 -38.24
CA VAL A 178 -8.75 -5.11 -39.14
C VAL A 178 -9.64 -4.64 -40.28
N ASP A 179 -10.28 -3.48 -40.11
CA ASP A 179 -10.73 -2.53 -41.14
C ASP A 179 -11.99 -1.78 -40.69
N ALA A 180 -11.77 -0.56 -40.19
CA ALA A 180 -12.63 0.55 -40.53
C ALA A 180 -11.68 1.68 -40.93
N ALA A 181 -11.50 1.83 -42.24
CA ALA A 181 -10.77 2.92 -42.86
C ALA A 181 -11.09 4.24 -42.15
N GLY A 182 -10.04 4.87 -41.60
CA GLY A 182 -10.17 6.20 -41.02
C GLY A 182 -10.70 7.20 -42.06
N PRO A 183 -11.48 8.21 -41.65
CA PRO A 183 -12.04 9.17 -42.58
C PRO A 183 -10.92 9.93 -43.28
N THR A 184 -10.97 9.93 -44.60
CA THR A 184 -10.10 10.73 -45.47
C THR A 184 -10.39 12.21 -45.17
N LEU A 185 -9.39 12.92 -44.65
CA LEU A 185 -9.48 14.38 -44.49
C LEU A 185 -9.46 15.02 -45.90
N PRO A 186 -10.39 15.94 -46.22
CA PRO A 186 -10.36 16.65 -47.49
C PRO A 186 -9.22 17.67 -47.53
N ALA A 187 -8.66 17.84 -48.72
CA ALA A 187 -7.57 18.75 -49.05
C ALA A 187 -7.95 20.24 -48.98
#